data_AF-A0A3D1ISN8-F1
#
_entry.id   AF-A0A3D1ISN8-F1
#
_cell.length_a   1.000
_cell.length_b   1.000
_cell.length_c   1.000
_cell.angle_alpha   90.00
_cell.angle_beta   90.00
_cell.angle_gamma   90.00
#
_symmetry.space_group_name_H-M   'P 1'
#
loop_
_entity.id
_entity.type
_entity.pdbx_description
1 polymer ?
#
loop_
_entity_poly.entity_id
_entity_poly.type
_entity_poly.pdbx_seq_one_letter_code
_entity_poly.pdbx_strand_id
1 'polypeptide(L)'
;KDLIGRRAPRLVDLRPVEHNGDQAPHPTNQSYGPRRVAWTHFYWAKDEYSRLDYQLASKGMARELDRSGTRVQAMADWGTASDHRPVVARFFANDR
;
A
#
# COMPACT_ATOMS: atom_id res chain seq x y z
N LYS A 1 10.58 3.74 -3.06
CA LYS A 1 11.41 3.97 -4.28
C LYS A 1 11.02 5.34 -4.80
N ASP A 2 11.95 6.29 -4.93
CA ASP A 2 11.68 7.63 -5.45
C ASP A 2 11.19 7.49 -6.91
N LEU A 3 10.00 8.01 -7.23
CA LEU A 3 9.31 7.66 -8.48
C LEU A 3 9.31 8.76 -9.54
N ILE A 4 9.42 10.05 -9.16
CA ILE A 4 9.47 11.18 -10.12
C ILE A 4 10.34 12.33 -9.56
N GLY A 5 11.17 12.94 -10.41
CA GLY A 5 11.85 14.23 -10.17
C GLY A 5 13.39 14.19 -10.17
N ARG A 6 14.02 14.73 -11.22
CA ARG A 6 15.49 14.94 -11.31
C ARG A 6 15.97 16.08 -10.39
N ARG A 7 15.05 16.92 -9.91
CA ARG A 7 15.26 18.04 -8.97
C ARG A 7 14.14 18.03 -7.93
N ALA A 8 14.40 18.59 -6.74
CA ALA A 8 13.44 18.65 -5.66
C ALA A 8 12.14 19.37 -6.10
N PRO A 9 10.96 18.91 -5.64
CA PRO A 9 10.73 17.84 -4.67
C PRO A 9 10.63 16.43 -5.29
N ARG A 10 11.30 15.44 -4.67
CA ARG A 10 11.17 14.02 -5.05
C ARG A 10 10.00 13.40 -4.29
N LEU A 11 9.11 12.73 -5.01
CA LEU A 11 8.00 12.00 -4.41
C LEU A 11 8.40 10.56 -4.09
N VAL A 12 8.05 10.15 -2.87
CA VAL A 12 8.25 8.80 -2.34
C VAL A 12 6.95 8.03 -2.47
N ASP A 13 7.02 6.89 -3.11
CA ASP A 13 5.90 5.95 -3.15
C ASP A 13 5.82 5.15 -1.85
N LEU A 14 4.65 5.22 -1.22
CA LEU A 14 4.38 4.64 0.10
C LEU A 14 4.12 3.12 0.06
N ARG A 15 3.68 2.59 -1.10
CA ARG A 15 3.28 1.18 -1.35
C ARG A 15 2.84 0.40 -0.10
N PRO A 16 1.67 0.72 0.50
CA PRO A 16 1.13 -0.10 1.57
C PRO A 16 0.84 -1.53 1.10
N VAL A 17 0.69 -2.44 2.04
CA VAL A 17 0.26 -3.82 1.80
C VAL A 17 -1.15 -4.02 2.31
N GLU A 18 -1.79 -5.13 1.95
CA GLU A 18 -3.01 -5.55 2.63
C GLU A 18 -2.73 -5.86 4.09
N HIS A 19 -3.68 -5.53 4.96
CA HIS A 19 -3.67 -5.99 6.34
C HIS A 19 -4.68 -7.13 6.48
N ASN A 20 -4.29 -8.31 5.99
CA ASN A 20 -5.12 -9.51 5.96
C ASN A 20 -4.84 -10.49 7.13
N GLY A 21 -3.92 -10.13 8.03
CA GLY A 21 -3.57 -10.94 9.19
C GLY A 21 -2.54 -12.05 8.91
N ASP A 22 -1.95 -12.11 7.71
CA ASP A 22 -0.94 -13.11 7.37
C ASP A 22 0.32 -12.97 8.24
N GLN A 23 0.64 -14.03 8.99
CA GLN A 23 1.87 -14.12 9.82
C GLN A 23 2.80 -15.25 9.38
N ALA A 24 2.49 -15.92 8.27
CA ALA A 24 3.25 -17.07 7.81
C ALA A 24 4.70 -16.66 7.45
N PRO A 25 5.72 -17.45 7.86
CA PRO A 25 7.10 -17.17 7.49
C PRO A 25 7.28 -17.28 5.97
N HIS A 26 8.30 -16.60 5.44
CA HIS A 26 8.56 -16.66 4.01
C HIS A 26 8.99 -18.09 3.60
N PRO A 27 8.38 -18.69 2.56
CA PRO A 27 8.43 -20.14 2.31
C PRO A 27 9.82 -20.66 1.89
N THR A 28 10.67 -19.79 1.35
CA THR A 28 12.01 -20.20 0.85
C THR A 28 13.17 -19.72 1.73
N ASN A 29 12.94 -18.75 2.62
CA ASN A 29 13.99 -18.18 3.46
C ASN A 29 13.36 -17.43 4.63
N GLN A 30 13.54 -17.93 5.85
CA GLN A 30 12.94 -17.37 7.06
C GLN A 30 13.49 -15.98 7.44
N SER A 31 14.64 -15.56 6.89
CA SER A 31 15.18 -14.21 7.09
C SER A 31 14.44 -13.14 6.27
N TYR A 32 13.62 -13.54 5.28
CA TYR A 32 12.78 -12.61 4.56
C TYR A 32 11.46 -12.39 5.29
N GLY A 33 10.93 -11.17 5.19
CA GLY A 33 9.59 -10.88 5.66
C GLY A 33 8.54 -11.74 4.94
N PRO A 34 7.35 -11.91 5.54
CA PRO A 34 6.26 -12.68 4.94
C PRO A 34 5.95 -12.19 3.53
N ARG A 35 5.48 -13.09 2.66
CA ARG A 35 4.92 -12.68 1.38
C ARG A 35 3.71 -11.80 1.65
N ARG A 36 3.72 -10.61 1.07
CA ARG A 36 2.64 -9.63 1.25
C ARG A 36 2.04 -9.33 -0.11
N VAL A 37 0.73 -9.48 -0.22
CA VAL A 37 -0.05 -9.20 -1.42
C VAL A 37 -0.73 -7.84 -1.27
N ALA A 38 -0.89 -7.15 -2.40
CA ALA A 38 -1.69 -5.93 -2.48
C ALA A 38 -2.18 -5.72 -3.91
N TRP A 39 -3.49 -5.84 -4.10
CA TRP A 39 -4.20 -5.36 -5.30
C TRP A 39 -5.10 -4.17 -4.93
N THR A 40 -5.52 -3.37 -5.87
CA THR A 40 -6.43 -2.24 -5.60
C THR A 40 -7.59 -2.17 -6.55
N HIS A 41 -7.58 -3.01 -7.60
CA HIS A 41 -8.63 -3.10 -8.60
C HIS A 41 -8.94 -4.56 -8.90
N PHE A 42 -10.22 -4.86 -9.11
CA PHE A 42 -10.69 -6.13 -9.66
C PHE A 42 -11.40 -5.90 -11.00
N TYR A 43 -10.90 -6.55 -12.05
CA TYR A 43 -11.54 -6.54 -13.34
C TYR A 43 -12.35 -7.83 -13.56
N TRP A 44 -13.66 -7.72 -13.33
CA TRP A 44 -14.58 -8.86 -13.33
C TRP A 44 -14.61 -9.65 -14.63
N ALA A 45 -14.45 -8.99 -15.78
CA ALA A 45 -14.58 -9.65 -17.08
C ALA A 45 -13.45 -10.65 -17.36
N LYS A 46 -12.33 -10.56 -16.63
CA LYS A 46 -11.18 -11.45 -16.76
C LYS A 46 -10.80 -12.17 -15.48
N ASP A 47 -11.53 -11.95 -14.39
CA ASP A 47 -11.17 -12.43 -13.05
C ASP A 47 -9.73 -12.03 -12.66
N GLU A 48 -9.38 -10.75 -12.92
CA GLU A 48 -8.02 -10.24 -12.75
C GLU A 48 -7.95 -9.23 -11.59
N TYR A 49 -6.95 -9.43 -10.73
CA TYR A 49 -6.63 -8.52 -9.63
C TYR A 49 -5.35 -7.76 -9.94
N SER A 50 -5.41 -6.42 -9.92
CA SER A 50 -4.30 -5.55 -10.30
C SER A 50 -4.04 -4.45 -9.27
N ARG A 51 -2.81 -3.93 -9.24
CA ARG A 51 -2.44 -2.76 -8.44
C ARG A 51 -2.32 -1.53 -9.32
N LEU A 52 -3.35 -0.70 -9.30
CA LEU A 52 -3.44 0.49 -10.15
C LEU A 52 -3.42 1.80 -9.34
N ASP A 53 -3.67 1.73 -8.03
CA ASP A 53 -3.78 2.91 -7.16
C ASP A 53 -2.53 3.08 -6.30
N TYR A 54 -1.97 4.29 -6.34
CA TYR A 54 -0.70 4.64 -5.70
C TYR A 54 -0.84 5.92 -4.88
N GLN A 55 -0.18 5.94 -3.73
CA GLN A 55 -0.04 7.13 -2.90
C GLN A 55 1.42 7.58 -2.94
N LEU A 56 1.60 8.83 -3.35
CA LEU A 56 2.91 9.48 -3.40
C LEU A 56 2.95 10.58 -2.36
N ALA A 57 4.02 10.61 -1.56
CA ALA A 57 4.21 11.61 -0.52
C ALA A 57 5.52 12.38 -0.73
N SER A 58 5.58 13.61 -0.23
CA SER A 58 6.85 14.32 -0.12
C SER A 58 7.77 13.60 0.87
N LYS A 59 9.07 13.91 0.80
CA LYS A 59 10.06 13.39 1.77
C LYS A 59 9.71 13.73 3.21
N GLY A 60 9.17 14.94 3.47
CA GLY A 60 8.76 15.38 4.81
C GLY A 60 7.61 14.53 5.34
N MET A 61 6.50 14.48 4.60
CA MET A 61 5.35 13.64 4.96
C MET A 61 5.73 12.16 5.13
N ALA A 62 6.64 11.64 4.31
CA ALA A 62 7.09 10.25 4.43
C ALA A 62 7.80 9.94 5.76
N ARG A 63 8.39 10.94 6.44
CA ARG A 63 9.00 10.78 7.78
C ARG A 63 7.95 10.64 8.88
N GLU A 64 6.76 11.17 8.63
CA GLU A 64 5.62 11.17 9.54
C GLU A 64 4.66 9.99 9.31
N LEU A 65 4.95 9.13 8.34
CA LEU A 65 4.10 8.00 7.98
C LEU A 65 3.97 7.00 9.14
N ASP A 66 2.75 6.81 9.63
CA ASP A 66 2.38 5.70 10.49
C ASP A 66 2.15 4.45 9.63
N ARG A 67 3.16 3.59 9.55
CA ARG A 67 3.09 2.33 8.82
C ARG A 67 2.07 1.35 9.39
N SER A 68 1.74 1.43 10.68
CA SER A 68 0.75 0.54 11.29
C SER A 68 -0.68 0.88 10.85
N GLY A 69 -0.96 2.17 10.62
CA GLY A 69 -2.24 2.64 10.11
C GLY A 69 -2.36 2.67 8.58
N THR A 70 -1.25 2.53 7.85
CA THR A 70 -1.20 2.65 6.38
C THR A 70 -1.33 1.29 5.69
N ARG A 71 -2.38 1.10 4.91
CA ARG A 71 -2.77 -0.21 4.35
C ARG A 71 -3.60 -0.08 3.07
N VAL A 72 -3.66 -1.18 2.30
CA VAL A 72 -4.81 -1.44 1.43
C VAL A 72 -5.90 -2.06 2.31
N GLN A 73 -7.11 -1.50 2.30
CA GLN A 73 -8.20 -1.99 3.14
C GLN A 73 -8.67 -3.36 2.62
N ALA A 74 -8.49 -4.39 3.44
CA ALA A 74 -9.12 -5.70 3.25
C ALA A 74 -10.43 -5.72 4.03
N MET A 75 -11.52 -6.11 3.37
CA MET A 75 -12.85 -6.22 3.97
C MET A 75 -13.68 -7.26 3.22
N ALA A 76 -14.66 -7.84 3.90
CA ALA A 76 -15.70 -8.63 3.24
C ALA A 76 -16.52 -7.73 2.31
N ASP A 77 -17.14 -8.32 1.30
CA ASP A 77 -18.02 -7.62 0.35
C ASP A 77 -17.37 -6.37 -0.27
N TRP A 78 -16.04 -6.45 -0.49
CA TRP A 78 -15.23 -5.32 -0.94
C TRP A 78 -15.73 -4.69 -2.25
N GLY A 79 -16.42 -5.47 -3.09
CA GLY A 79 -16.95 -5.06 -4.39
C GLY A 79 -18.30 -4.34 -4.36
N THR A 80 -18.95 -4.21 -3.19
CA THR A 80 -20.30 -3.63 -3.09
C THR A 80 -20.32 -2.15 -3.43
N ALA A 81 -19.27 -1.40 -3.08
CA ALA A 81 -19.22 0.05 -3.27
C ALA A 81 -18.38 0.50 -4.47
N SER A 82 -17.41 -0.32 -4.91
CA SER A 82 -16.49 -0.03 -6.01
C SER A 82 -15.77 -1.30 -6.44
N ASP A 83 -15.30 -1.36 -7.69
CA ASP A 83 -14.34 -2.36 -8.16
C ASP A 83 -12.90 -2.03 -7.73
N HIS A 84 -12.69 -0.88 -7.09
CA HIS A 84 -11.43 -0.50 -6.44
C HIS A 84 -11.50 -0.60 -4.91
N ARG A 85 -10.39 -1.00 -4.30
CA ARG A 85 -10.21 -1.02 -2.84
C ARG A 85 -9.55 0.27 -2.34
N PRO A 86 -10.02 0.83 -1.21
CA PRO A 86 -9.37 1.99 -0.60
C PRO A 86 -7.91 1.73 -0.24
N VAL A 87 -7.05 2.66 -0.64
CA VAL A 87 -5.68 2.76 -0.15
C VAL A 87 -5.66 3.84 0.93
N VAL A 88 -5.22 3.49 2.14
CA VAL A 88 -5.27 4.35 3.31
C VAL A 88 -3.85 4.65 3.76
N ALA A 89 -3.51 5.93 3.91
CA ALA A 89 -2.28 6.37 4.58
C ALA A 89 -2.63 7.11 5.86
N ARG A 90 -1.86 6.85 6.91
CA ARG A 90 -1.93 7.58 8.18
C ARG A 90 -0.61 8.28 8.43
N PHE A 91 -0.68 9.52 8.88
CA PHE A 91 0.47 10.33 9.23
C PHE A 91 0.31 10.85 10.66
N PHE A 92 1.41 10.97 11.38
CA PHE A 92 1.44 11.74 12.62
C PHE A 92 1.63 13.21 12.26
N ALA A 93 0.80 14.12 12.78
CA ALA A 93 0.98 15.56 12.60
C ALA A 93 2.10 16.08 13.52
N ASN A 94 3.32 15.62 13.27
CA ASN A 94 4.53 16.02 13.99
C ASN A 94 5.41 16.76 12.99
N ASP A 95 5.50 18.09 13.05
CA ASP A 95 6.31 18.91 12.12
C ASP A 95 7.82 18.53 12.18
N ARG A 96 8.26 17.45 11.50
CA ARG A 96 9.59 16.83 11.62
C ARG A 96 10.49 16.92 10.37
#